data_AF-A0A962TE83-F1
#
_entry.id   AF-A0A962TE83-F1
#
_cell.length_a   1.000
_cell.length_b   1.000
_cell.length_c   1.000
_cell.angle_alpha   90.00
_cell.angle_beta   90.00
_cell.angle_gamma   90.00
#
_symmetry.space_group_name_H-M   'P 1'
#
loop_
_entity.id
_entity.type
_entity.pdbx_description
1 polymer ?
#
loop_
_entity_poly.entity_id
_entity_poly.type
_entity_poly.pdbx_seq_one_letter_code
_entity_poly.pdbx_strand_id
1 'polypeptide(L)'
;MAACLLAGLLAGLLAACTGPTNSLGERLYLDGRGQQGKVAFSRGPRWLSRGDFGCATCHGEHGEGRFVRAGTIAASAPPVSRLVLRARGYDRETLRRAITEGVSAEGRALSDYMPRWRLDADESSALIDYLETL
;
A
#
# COMPACT_ATOMS: atom_id res chain seq x y z
N MET A 1 -17.76 -31.71 4.78
CA MET A 1 -17.87 -32.84 5.72
C MET A 1 -16.52 -33.55 5.75
N ALA A 2 -15.75 -33.41 6.83
CA ALA A 2 -14.54 -34.18 7.04
C ALA A 2 -14.49 -34.54 8.53
N ALA A 3 -14.49 -35.84 8.80
CA ALA A 3 -14.51 -36.43 10.13
C ALA A 3 -13.09 -36.43 10.72
N CYS A 4 -12.93 -35.86 11.92
CA CYS A 4 -11.74 -36.02 12.74
C CYS A 4 -12.05 -37.07 13.83
N LEU A 5 -11.48 -38.27 13.69
CA LEU A 5 -11.50 -39.32 14.71
C LEU A 5 -10.52 -38.94 15.84
N LEU A 6 -11.02 -39.01 17.06
CA LEU A 6 -10.28 -38.78 18.31
C LEU A 6 -9.44 -40.00 18.68
N ALA A 7 -8.14 -39.80 18.89
CA ALA A 7 -7.34 -40.63 19.81
C ALA A 7 -6.07 -39.90 20.27
N GLY A 8 -5.95 -39.71 21.59
CA GLY A 8 -4.68 -39.92 22.31
C GLY A 8 -3.76 -38.73 22.59
N LEU A 9 -3.70 -38.35 23.87
CA LEU A 9 -2.51 -37.94 24.66
C LEU A 9 -1.76 -36.63 24.29
N LEU A 10 -2.09 -35.57 25.04
CA LEU A 10 -1.19 -34.66 25.78
C LEU A 10 0.20 -34.35 25.17
N ALA A 11 0.23 -33.44 24.21
CA ALA A 11 1.25 -32.39 24.12
C ALA A 11 0.67 -31.26 23.25
N GLY A 12 0.27 -30.16 23.88
CA GLY A 12 -0.32 -29.01 23.20
C GLY A 12 0.70 -28.33 22.30
N LEU A 13 0.81 -28.80 21.05
CA LEU A 13 1.26 -27.94 19.95
C LEU A 13 0.13 -26.95 19.71
N LEU A 14 0.33 -25.71 20.17
CA LEU A 14 -0.33 -24.55 19.60
C LEU A 14 0.06 -24.49 18.12
N ALA A 15 -0.71 -25.18 17.28
CA ALA A 15 -0.73 -24.91 15.85
C ALA A 15 -1.29 -23.49 15.69
N ALA A 16 -0.41 -22.50 15.78
CA ALA A 16 -0.70 -21.17 15.30
C ALA A 16 -1.02 -21.32 13.82
N CYS A 17 -2.29 -21.17 13.45
CA CYS A 17 -2.70 -21.01 12.08
C CYS A 17 -2.12 -19.66 11.60
N THR A 18 -0.84 -19.64 11.23
CA THR A 18 -0.28 -18.54 10.46
C THR A 18 -0.90 -18.64 9.08
N GLY A 19 -2.08 -18.01 8.91
CA GLY A 19 -2.52 -17.63 7.58
C GLY A 19 -1.39 -16.85 6.88
N PRO A 20 -1.35 -16.83 5.54
CA PRO A 20 -0.33 -16.07 4.82
C PRO A 20 -0.35 -14.64 5.36
N THR A 21 0.75 -14.24 6.00
CA THR A 21 0.91 -12.87 6.45
C THR A 21 1.30 -12.08 5.21
N ASN A 22 0.43 -11.17 4.76
CA ASN A 22 0.71 -10.27 3.65
C ASN A 22 2.09 -9.63 3.81
N SER A 23 2.82 -9.47 2.71
CA SER A 23 4.14 -8.84 2.72
C SER A 23 4.06 -7.41 3.29
N LEU A 24 5.17 -6.86 3.79
CA LEU A 24 5.16 -5.47 4.30
C LEU A 24 4.67 -4.49 3.24
N GLY A 25 5.12 -4.62 1.99
CA GLY A 25 4.70 -3.77 0.87
C GLY A 25 3.21 -3.87 0.56
N GLU A 26 2.67 -5.08 0.59
CA GLU A 26 1.24 -5.33 0.38
C GLU A 26 0.38 -4.69 1.48
N ARG A 27 0.77 -4.84 2.75
CA ARG A 27 0.07 -4.18 3.88
C ARG A 27 0.14 -2.66 3.81
N LEU A 28 1.28 -2.11 3.39
CA LEU A 28 1.43 -0.68 3.14
C LEU A 28 0.49 -0.22 2.01
N TYR A 29 0.41 -0.99 0.93
CA TYR A 29 -0.39 -0.67 -0.23
C TYR A 29 -1.89 -0.73 0.05
N LEU A 30 -2.37 -1.79 0.70
CA LEU A 30 -3.79 -2.01 0.98
C LEU A 30 -4.27 -1.16 2.16
N ASP A 31 -3.54 -1.21 3.27
CA ASP A 31 -4.03 -0.74 4.57
C ASP A 31 -3.32 0.52 5.07
N GLY A 32 -2.22 0.94 4.43
CA GLY A 32 -1.41 2.07 4.90
C GLY A 32 -0.70 1.77 6.21
N ARG A 33 -0.36 0.49 6.45
CA ARG A 33 0.25 0.01 7.69
C ARG A 33 1.68 -0.50 7.46
N GLY A 34 2.62 0.15 8.13
CA GLY A 34 4.04 -0.18 8.15
C GLY A 34 4.43 -1.06 9.33
N GLN A 35 5.71 -1.03 9.68
CA GLN A 35 6.30 -1.87 10.73
C GLN A 35 5.77 -1.52 12.12
N GLN A 36 5.53 -0.22 12.36
CA GLN A 36 5.10 0.32 13.65
C GLN A 36 3.59 0.62 13.71
N GLY A 37 2.83 0.10 12.73
CA GLY A 37 1.39 0.36 12.60
C GLY A 37 1.09 1.37 11.49
N LYS A 38 0.07 2.21 11.67
CA LYS A 38 -0.40 3.12 10.62
C LYS A 38 0.67 4.15 10.27
N VAL A 39 0.96 4.29 8.98
CA VAL A 39 1.95 5.24 8.47
C VAL A 39 1.40 6.66 8.50
N ALA A 40 2.22 7.61 8.94
CA ALA A 40 1.89 9.02 8.91
C ALA A 40 2.10 9.63 7.52
N PHE A 41 1.43 10.74 7.21
CA PHE A 41 1.70 11.52 6.01
C PHE A 41 1.75 13.01 6.33
N SER A 42 2.52 13.78 5.55
CA SER A 42 2.70 15.23 5.77
C SER A 42 1.70 16.09 5.01
N ARG A 43 1.08 15.53 3.96
CA ARG A 43 0.07 16.16 3.11
C ARG A 43 -0.86 15.09 2.55
N GLY A 44 -2.08 15.47 2.23
CA GLY A 44 -3.12 14.56 1.76
C GLY A 44 -4.47 14.80 2.48
N PRO A 45 -5.51 14.06 2.09
CA PRO A 45 -6.83 14.16 2.71
C PRO A 45 -6.81 13.71 4.18
N ARG A 46 -7.20 14.61 5.09
CA ARG A 46 -7.18 14.34 6.55
C ARG A 46 -8.01 13.14 6.99
N TRP A 47 -9.01 12.75 6.21
CA TRP A 47 -9.86 11.60 6.54
C TRP A 47 -9.13 10.26 6.42
N LEU A 48 -8.05 10.18 5.62
CA LEU A 48 -7.22 8.97 5.54
C LEU A 48 -6.61 8.59 6.89
N SER A 49 -6.38 9.56 7.78
CA SER A 49 -5.85 9.29 9.12
C SER A 49 -6.87 8.61 10.05
N ARG A 50 -8.15 8.49 9.67
CA ARG A 50 -9.23 7.95 10.53
C ARG A 50 -9.50 6.46 10.37
N GLY A 51 -8.83 5.79 9.43
CA GLY A 51 -8.95 4.35 9.20
C GLY A 51 -7.64 3.75 8.70
N ASP A 52 -7.68 2.45 8.41
CA ASP A 52 -6.61 1.74 7.72
C ASP A 52 -6.86 1.87 6.22
N PHE A 53 -6.31 2.94 5.62
CA PHE A 53 -6.45 3.26 4.21
C PHE A 53 -5.08 3.42 3.58
N GLY A 54 -4.73 2.51 2.68
CA GLY A 54 -3.50 2.58 1.91
C GLY A 54 -3.67 3.23 0.54
N CYS A 55 -2.67 2.99 -0.30
CA CYS A 55 -2.62 3.42 -1.69
C CYS A 55 -3.82 2.93 -2.49
N ALA A 56 -4.27 1.70 -2.23
CA ALA A 56 -5.39 1.03 -2.91
C ALA A 56 -6.71 1.80 -2.81
N THR A 57 -6.90 2.60 -1.76
CA THR A 57 -8.12 3.40 -1.57
C THR A 57 -8.35 4.37 -2.75
N CYS A 58 -7.27 4.88 -3.33
CA CYS A 58 -7.33 5.74 -4.51
C CYS A 58 -6.90 5.02 -5.78
N HIS A 59 -5.87 4.17 -5.72
CA HIS A 59 -5.27 3.56 -6.89
C HIS A 59 -5.86 2.19 -7.28
N GLY A 60 -6.84 1.69 -6.52
CA GLY A 60 -7.45 0.37 -6.75
C GLY A 60 -6.65 -0.76 -6.11
N GLU A 61 -7.29 -1.91 -5.86
CA GLU A 61 -6.64 -3.04 -5.18
C GLU A 61 -5.51 -3.67 -6.02
N HIS A 62 -5.60 -3.55 -7.35
CA HIS A 62 -4.62 -4.08 -8.29
C HIS A 62 -3.86 -2.98 -9.05
N GLY A 63 -3.90 -1.74 -8.54
CA GLY A 63 -3.20 -0.62 -9.15
C GLY A 63 -3.80 -0.16 -10.48
N GLU A 64 -5.07 -0.48 -10.76
CA GLU A 64 -5.76 -0.16 -12.00
C GLU A 64 -6.17 1.32 -12.11
N GLY A 65 -6.07 2.08 -11.02
CA GLY A 65 -6.53 3.47 -10.93
C GLY A 65 -8.06 3.58 -10.90
N ARG A 66 -8.57 4.74 -10.51
CA ARG A 66 -10.02 5.02 -10.53
C ARG A 66 -10.31 6.49 -10.33
N PHE A 67 -11.55 6.86 -10.63
CA PHE A 67 -12.10 8.13 -10.19
C PHE A 67 -12.54 8.03 -8.72
N VAL A 68 -12.00 8.91 -7.88
CA VAL A 68 -12.28 8.93 -6.43
C VAL A 68 -13.21 10.08 -6.11
N ARG A 69 -14.32 9.77 -5.43
CA ARG A 69 -15.23 10.76 -4.82
C ARG A 69 -15.32 10.53 -3.31
N ALA A 70 -14.66 11.37 -2.54
CA ALA A 70 -14.64 11.28 -1.08
C ALA A 70 -14.47 12.67 -0.44
N GLY A 71 -15.50 13.15 0.26
CA GLY A 71 -15.52 14.51 0.80
C GLY A 71 -15.37 15.56 -0.31
N THR A 72 -14.34 16.40 -0.25
CA THR A 72 -14.02 17.42 -1.27
C THR A 72 -13.20 16.88 -2.45
N ILE A 73 -12.82 15.60 -2.42
CA ILE A 73 -12.06 14.98 -3.50
C ILE A 73 -13.03 14.58 -4.60
N ALA A 74 -12.76 15.06 -5.82
CA ALA A 74 -13.33 14.57 -7.06
C ALA A 74 -12.20 14.56 -8.10
N ALA A 75 -11.42 13.49 -8.14
CA ALA A 75 -10.20 13.41 -8.94
C ALA A 75 -9.95 11.99 -9.45
N SER A 76 -9.23 11.90 -10.57
CA SER A 76 -8.73 10.63 -11.08
C SER A 76 -7.39 10.31 -10.42
N ALA A 77 -7.31 9.17 -9.75
CA ALA A 77 -6.07 8.57 -9.34
C ALA A 77 -5.60 7.63 -10.46
N PRO A 78 -4.38 7.82 -10.98
CA PRO A 78 -3.93 7.05 -12.13
C PRO A 78 -3.64 5.57 -11.78
N PRO A 79 -3.59 4.68 -12.78
CA PRO A 79 -3.01 3.36 -12.60
C PRO A 79 -1.54 3.44 -12.18
N VAL A 80 -1.13 2.47 -11.37
CA VAL A 80 0.21 2.34 -10.75
C VAL A 80 0.79 0.94 -10.89
N SER A 81 0.28 0.13 -11.83
CA SER A 81 0.95 -1.13 -12.18
C SER A 81 2.36 -0.87 -12.71
N ARG A 82 3.25 -1.85 -12.56
CA ARG A 82 4.65 -1.79 -12.99
C ARG A 82 4.80 -1.31 -14.42
N LEU A 83 3.99 -1.85 -15.33
CA LEU A 83 4.06 -1.50 -16.75
C LEU A 83 3.77 -0.02 -16.96
N VAL A 84 2.74 0.51 -16.29
CA VAL A 84 2.34 1.92 -16.40
C VAL A 84 3.38 2.84 -15.78
N LEU A 85 3.89 2.50 -14.59
CA LEU A 85 4.92 3.30 -13.91
C LEU A 85 6.18 3.40 -14.77
N ARG A 86 6.66 2.27 -15.33
CA ARG A 86 7.83 2.25 -16.20
C ARG A 86 7.61 3.00 -17.50
N ALA A 87 6.44 2.86 -18.13
CA ALA A 87 6.09 3.60 -19.34
C ALA A 87 6.05 5.13 -19.10
N ARG A 88 5.82 5.56 -17.86
CA ARG A 88 5.87 6.96 -17.42
C ARG A 88 7.24 7.40 -16.91
N GLY A 89 8.28 6.59 -17.10
CA GLY A 89 9.64 6.95 -16.73
C GLY A 89 9.95 6.89 -15.24
N TYR A 90 9.11 6.25 -14.42
CA TYR A 90 9.46 5.99 -13.03
C TYR A 90 10.50 4.87 -12.94
N ASP A 91 11.61 5.19 -12.29
CA ASP A 91 12.51 4.24 -11.65
C ASP A 91 12.22 4.16 -10.13
N ARG A 92 12.98 3.34 -9.40
CA ARG A 92 12.75 3.16 -7.96
C ARG A 92 12.93 4.46 -7.17
N GLU A 93 13.93 5.27 -7.51
CA GLU A 93 14.25 6.49 -6.76
C GLU A 93 13.23 7.60 -7.01
N THR A 94 12.87 7.81 -8.28
CA THR A 94 11.83 8.76 -8.66
C THR A 94 10.45 8.33 -8.16
N LEU A 95 10.17 7.02 -8.09
CA LEU A 95 8.94 6.49 -7.48
C LEU A 95 8.92 6.72 -5.97
N ARG A 96 10.03 6.45 -5.27
CA ARG A 96 10.19 6.78 -3.85
C ARG A 96 9.89 8.26 -3.60
N ARG A 97 10.50 9.14 -4.40
CA ARG A 97 10.27 10.59 -4.35
C ARG A 97 8.82 10.97 -4.62
N ALA A 98 8.14 10.32 -5.57
CA ALA A 98 6.71 10.52 -5.81
C ALA A 98 5.84 10.13 -4.61
N ILE A 99 6.22 9.10 -3.86
CA ILE A 99 5.47 8.63 -2.69
C ILE A 99 5.71 9.54 -1.47
N THR A 100 6.95 9.95 -1.24
CA THR A 100 7.34 10.68 -0.01
C THR A 100 7.25 12.19 -0.15
N GLU A 101 7.52 12.72 -1.33
CA GLU A 101 7.58 14.17 -1.61
C GLU A 101 6.51 14.61 -2.62
N GLY A 102 5.97 13.65 -3.38
CA GLY A 102 5.00 13.85 -4.47
C GLY A 102 5.49 14.81 -5.52
N VAL A 103 6.67 14.45 -6.03
CA VAL A 103 7.28 14.96 -7.23
C VAL A 103 7.37 13.80 -8.23
N SER A 104 6.86 14.00 -9.44
CA SER A 104 6.84 12.98 -10.50
C SER A 104 8.24 12.62 -10.99
N ALA A 105 8.33 11.60 -11.84
CA ALA A 105 9.57 11.26 -12.54
C ALA A 105 10.18 12.47 -13.28
N GLU A 106 9.35 13.31 -13.89
CA GLU A 106 9.78 14.52 -14.61
C GLU A 106 9.94 15.76 -13.72
N GLY A 107 9.87 15.63 -12.39
CA GLY A 107 10.06 16.75 -11.47
C GLY A 107 8.82 17.63 -11.24
N ARG A 108 7.63 17.22 -11.71
CA ARG A 108 6.39 17.99 -11.52
C ARG A 108 5.73 17.68 -10.18
N ALA A 109 5.12 18.68 -9.56
CA ALA A 109 4.31 18.46 -8.36
C ALA A 109 3.09 17.55 -8.66
N LEU A 110 2.88 16.54 -7.83
CA LEU A 110 1.69 15.71 -7.85
C LEU A 110 0.54 16.38 -7.11
N SER A 111 -0.69 15.95 -7.38
CA SER A 111 -1.90 16.43 -6.70
C SER A 111 -1.74 16.44 -5.17
N ASP A 112 -2.28 17.47 -4.53
CA ASP A 112 -2.33 17.58 -3.06
C ASP A 112 -3.22 16.51 -2.41
N TYR A 113 -4.06 15.83 -3.20
CA TYR A 113 -4.87 14.70 -2.74
C TYR A 113 -4.07 13.39 -2.67
N MET A 114 -2.94 13.28 -3.37
CA MET A 114 -2.05 12.13 -3.21
C MET A 114 -1.23 12.32 -1.93
N PRO A 115 -1.30 11.42 -0.94
CA PRO A 115 -0.60 11.65 0.31
C PRO A 115 0.92 11.64 0.15
N ARG A 116 1.60 12.41 1.02
CA ARG A 116 3.07 12.44 1.12
C ARG A 116 3.48 11.60 2.31
N TRP A 117 3.70 10.31 2.07
CA TRP A 117 3.87 9.31 3.12
C TRP A 117 5.23 9.43 3.82
N ARG A 118 5.23 9.26 5.14
CA ARG A 118 6.45 9.20 5.96
C ARG A 118 6.83 7.74 6.18
N LEU A 119 7.56 7.20 5.23
CA LEU A 119 8.07 5.82 5.25
C LEU A 119 9.55 5.84 5.61
N ASP A 120 10.00 4.84 6.36
CA ASP A 120 11.43 4.57 6.48
C ASP A 120 11.98 3.92 5.18
N ALA A 121 13.29 3.61 5.16
CA ALA A 121 13.93 3.04 3.99
C ALA A 121 13.40 1.63 3.64
N ASP A 122 13.14 0.80 4.65
CA ASP A 122 12.68 -0.57 4.48
C ASP A 122 11.21 -0.60 4.01
N GLU A 123 10.36 0.23 4.61
CA GLU A 123 8.97 0.42 4.22
C GLU A 123 8.86 0.97 2.79
N SER A 124 9.70 1.95 2.44
CA SER A 124 9.76 2.49 1.08
C SER A 124 10.16 1.42 0.07
N SER A 125 11.21 0.64 0.37
CA SER A 125 11.66 -0.43 -0.52
C SER A 125 10.59 -1.51 -0.66
N ALA A 126 10.01 -1.96 0.44
CA ALA A 126 8.98 -3.00 0.43
C ALA A 126 7.73 -2.58 -0.36
N LEU A 127 7.27 -1.33 -0.21
CA LEU A 127 6.14 -0.81 -0.98
C LEU A 127 6.47 -0.78 -2.48
N ILE A 128 7.67 -0.32 -2.85
CA ILE A 128 8.10 -0.30 -4.25
C ILE A 128 8.21 -1.72 -4.81
N ASP A 129 8.76 -2.67 -4.04
CA ASP A 129 8.83 -4.08 -4.43
C ASP A 129 7.44 -4.64 -4.72
N TYR A 130 6.45 -4.34 -3.87
CA TYR A 130 5.07 -4.74 -4.11
C TYR A 130 4.48 -4.10 -5.36
N LEU A 131 4.68 -2.80 -5.58
CA LEU A 131 4.24 -2.11 -6.81
C LEU A 131 4.88 -2.71 -8.08
N GLU A 132 6.06 -3.31 -8.00
CA GLU A 132 6.70 -4.02 -9.12
C GLU A 132 6.09 -5.40 -9.40
N THR A 133 5.21 -5.90 -8.53
CA THR A 133 4.42 -7.13 -8.74
C THR A 133 3.04 -6.87 -9.35
N LEU A 134 2.55 -5.63 -9.28
CA LEU A 134 1.28 -5.19 -9.90
C LEU A 134 1.45 -4.93 -11.40
#